data_AF-A0A916TYN9-F1
#
_entry.id   AF-A0A916TYN9-F1
#
_cell.length_a   1.000
_cell.length_b   1.000
_cell.length_c   1.000
_cell.angle_alpha   90.00
_cell.angle_beta   90.00
_cell.angle_gamma   90.00
#
_symmetry.space_group_name_H-M   'P 1'
#
loop_
_entity.id
_entity.type
_entity.pdbx_description
1 polymer ?
#
loop_
_entity_poly.entity_id
_entity_poly.type
_entity_poly.pdbx_seq_one_letter_code
_entity_poly.pdbx_strand_id
1 'polypeptide(L)' 'MTEVFYHNTYNQLQQIRLHNMDAAAFVDSTKDSAIRIFCILENGIIKSGSSDFANVEAALYSSLLNILC' A
#
# COMPACT_ATOMS: atom_id res chain seq x y z
N MET A 1 -7.46 11.59 3.93
CA MET A 1 -6.06 11.63 3.46
C MET A 1 -5.68 10.24 3.04
N THR A 2 -5.27 10.06 1.79
CA THR A 2 -4.96 8.76 1.21
C THR A 2 -3.48 8.72 0.86
N GLU A 3 -2.76 7.75 1.39
CA GLU A 3 -1.34 7.52 1.12
C GLU A 3 -1.21 6.24 0.30
N VAL A 4 -0.54 6.35 -0.85
CA VAL A 4 -0.35 5.22 -1.76
C VAL A 4 1.14 4.91 -1.80
N PHE A 5 1.47 3.65 -1.55
CA PHE A 5 2.78 3.08 -1.76
C PHE A 5 2.73 2.25 -3.04
N TYR A 6 3.62 2.52 -3.99
CA TYR A 6 3.62 1.86 -5.29
C TYR A 6 5.03 1.67 -5.83
N HIS A 7 5.22 0.66 -6.67
CA HIS A 7 6.43 0.48 -7.44
C HIS A 7 6.32 1.24 -8.76
N ASN A 8 7.32 2.07 -9.07
CA ASN A 8 7.45 2.72 -10.37
C ASN A 8 7.91 1.70 -11.45
N THR A 9 8.08 2.19 -12.68
CA THR A 9 8.56 1.39 -13.83
C THR A 9 9.96 0.80 -13.63
N TYR A 10 10.76 1.36 -12.72
CA TYR A 10 12.09 0.88 -12.34
C TYR A 10 12.06 -0.04 -11.11
N ASN A 11 10.87 -0.52 -10.70
CA ASN A 11 10.67 -1.37 -9.54
C ASN A 11 11.13 -0.75 -8.20
N GLN A 12 11.12 0.58 -8.11
CA GLN A 12 11.45 1.30 -6.88
C GLN A 12 10.17 1.64 -6.12
N LEU A 13 10.15 1.39 -4.81
CA LEU A 13 9.04 1.76 -3.94
C LEU A 13 9.00 3.29 -3.78
N GLN A 14 7.84 3.87 -4.06
CA GLN A 14 7.55 5.30 -3.98
C GLN A 14 6.30 5.51 -3.14
N GLN A 15 6.19 6.71 -2.57
CA GLN A 15 5.03 7.13 -1.79
C GLN A 15 4.43 8.39 -2.41
N ILE A 16 3.10 8.42 -2.53
CA ILE A 16 2.35 9.63 -2.87
C ILE A 16 1.22 9.86 -1.88
N ARG A 17 0.93 11.13 -1.60
CA ARG A 17 -0.12 11.57 -0.69
C ARG A 17 -1.20 12.30 -1.49
N LEU A 18 -2.44 11.86 -1.32
CA LEU A 18 -3.61 12.36 -2.03
C LEU A 18 -4.61 12.94 -1.03
N HIS A 19 -4.97 14.21 -1.23
CA HIS A 19 -5.81 14.95 -0.29
C HIS A 19 -7.31 14.72 -0.52
N ASN A 20 -7.74 14.54 -1.77
CA ASN A 20 -9.16 14.49 -2.17
C ASN A 20 -9.49 13.28 -3.08
N MET A 21 -8.82 12.16 -2.88
CA MET A 21 -9.05 10.94 -3.66
C MET A 21 -9.14 9.75 -2.72
N ASP A 22 -10.21 8.96 -2.84
CA ASP A 22 -10.33 7.71 -2.10
C ASP A 22 -9.49 6.59 -2.74
N ALA A 23 -9.22 5.56 -1.95
CA ALA A 23 -8.37 4.45 -2.37
C ALA A 23 -8.89 3.71 -3.62
N ALA A 24 -10.22 3.54 -3.73
CA ALA A 24 -10.83 2.78 -4.81
C ALA A 24 -10.72 3.54 -6.14
N ALA A 25 -11.02 4.84 -6.14
CA ALA A 25 -10.87 5.72 -7.29
C ALA A 25 -9.42 5.76 -7.79
N PHE A 26 -8.44 5.77 -6.88
CA PHE A 26 -7.03 5.70 -7.27
C PHE A 26 -6.69 4.37 -7.94
N VAL A 27 -7.08 3.24 -7.35
CA VAL A 27 -6.84 1.90 -7.93
C VAL A 27 -7.42 1.83 -9.34
N ASP A 28 -8.67 2.26 -9.52
CA ASP A 28 -9.31 2.26 -10.83
C ASP A 28 -8.58 3.14 -11.85
N SER A 29 -8.11 4.32 -11.45
CA SER A 29 -7.36 5.23 -12.33
C SER A 29 -6.00 4.70 -12.79
N THR A 30 -5.50 3.64 -12.13
CA THR A 30 -4.15 3.11 -12.37
C THR A 30 -4.14 1.72 -13.01
N LYS A 31 -5.30 1.14 -13.31
CA LYS A 31 -5.43 -0.19 -13.92
C LYS A 31 -4.65 -0.34 -15.24
N ASP A 32 -4.57 0.72 -16.03
CA ASP A 32 -3.84 0.75 -17.31
C ASP A 32 -2.46 1.41 -17.21
N SER A 33 -2.01 1.70 -15.99
CA SER A 33 -0.71 2.32 -15.73
C SER A 33 0.38 1.27 -15.52
N ALA A 34 1.62 1.66 -15.78
CA ALA A 34 2.79 0.81 -15.52
C ALA A 34 3.19 0.77 -14.02
N ILE A 35 2.49 1.53 -13.17
CA ILE A 35 2.74 1.50 -11.72
C ILE A 35 2.05 0.30 -11.08
N ARG A 36 2.72 -0.33 -10.11
CA ARG A 36 2.16 -1.46 -9.36
C ARG A 36 1.92 -1.05 -7.93
N ILE A 37 0.66 -0.99 -7.52
CA ILE A 37 0.29 -0.63 -6.15
C ILE A 37 0.83 -1.69 -5.19
N PHE A 38 1.55 -1.24 -4.16
CA PHE A 38 2.04 -2.09 -3.07
C PHE A 38 1.04 -2.09 -1.92
N CYS A 39 0.68 -0.91 -1.40
CA CYS A 39 -0.44 -0.76 -0.47
C CYS A 39 -1.04 0.65 -0.51
N ILE A 40 -2.28 0.79 -0.04
CA ILE A 40 -2.96 2.07 0.12
C ILE A 40 -3.45 2.18 1.55
N LEU A 41 -3.09 3.28 2.21
CA LEU A 41 -3.60 3.68 3.50
C LEU A 41 -4.59 4.83 3.31
N GLU A 42 -5.77 4.71 3.89
CA GLU A 42 -6.76 5.77 3.93
C GLU A 42 -7.07 6.10 5.39
N ASN A 43 -6.75 7.32 5.80
CA ASN A 43 -6.90 7.79 7.18
C ASN A 43 -6.21 6.84 8.18
N GLY A 44 -5.04 6.31 7.82
CA GLY A 44 -4.24 5.39 8.66
C GLY A 44 -4.69 3.93 8.61
N ILE A 45 -5.74 3.59 7.86
CA ILE A 45 -6.24 2.21 7.71
C ILE A 45 -5.80 1.67 6.35
N ILE A 46 -5.23 0.47 6.31
CA ILE A 46 -4.90 -0.21 5.05
C ILE A 46 -6.21 -0.60 4.35
N LYS A 47 -6.42 -0.06 3.15
CA LYS A 47 -7.61 -0.34 2.32
C LYS A 47 -7.36 -1.34 1.21
N SER A 48 -6.13 -1.40 0.72
CA SER A 48 -5.72 -2.30 -0.35
C SER A 48 -4.25 -2.63 -0.18
N GLY A 49 -3.89 -3.90 -0.42
CA GLY A 49 -2.53 -4.41 -0.34
C GLY A 49 -2.31 -5.44 -1.43
N SER A 50 -1.14 -5.41 -2.06
CA SER A 50 -0.73 -6.46 -2.99
C SER A 50 -0.43 -7.76 -2.25
N SER A 51 -0.30 -8.86 -2.99
CA SER A 51 0.18 -10.13 -2.44
C SER A 51 1.54 -10.00 -1.74
N ASP A 52 2.41 -9.13 -2.26
CA ASP A 52 3.73 -8.88 -1.67
C ASP A 52 3.61 -8.15 -0.33
N PHE A 53 2.63 -7.25 -0.21
CA PHE A 53 2.33 -6.58 1.05
C PHE A 53 1.83 -7.57 2.10
N ALA A 54 1.02 -8.56 1.74
CA ALA A 54 0.52 -9.56 2.68
C ALA A 54 1.65 -10.34 3.40
N ASN A 55 2.76 -10.60 2.70
CA ASN A 55 3.94 -11.22 3.30
C ASN A 55 4.62 -10.32 4.34
N VAL A 56 4.72 -9.01 4.04
CA VAL A 56 5.28 -8.01 4.97
C VAL A 56 4.37 -7.83 6.18
N GLU A 57 3.06 -7.76 5.96
CA GLU A 57 2.06 -7.68 7.01
C GLU A 57 2.15 -8.88 7.96
N ALA A 58 2.22 -10.10 7.43
CA ALA A 58 2.38 -11.31 8.24
C ALA A 58 3.69 -11.31 9.06
N ALA A 59 4.81 -10.86 8.46
CA ALA A 59 6.09 -10.75 9.15
C ALA A 59 6.07 -9.71 10.29
N LEU A 60 5.39 -8.58 10.07
CA LEU A 60 5.20 -7.55 11.10
C LEU A 60 4.35 -8.07 12.27
N TYR A 61 3.24 -8.75 11.99
CA TYR A 61 2.42 -9.36 13.05
C TYR A 61 3.20 -10.40 13.86
N SER A 62 3.97 -11.27 13.19
CA SER A 62 4.84 -12.24 13.86
C SER A 62 5.88 -11.57 14.76
N SER A 63 6.49 -10.48 14.28
CA SER A 63 7.50 -9.73 15.05
C SER A 63 6.90 -9.02 16.26
N LEU A 64 5.72 -8.40 16.12
CA LEU A 64 5.00 -7.76 17.22
C LEU A 64 4.56 -8.77 18.28
N LEU A 65 4.09 -9.95 17.86
CA LEU A 65 3.74 -11.02 18.79
C LEU A 65 4.97 -11.49 19.58
N ASN A 66 6.14 -11.60 18.95
CA ASN A 66 7.38 -11.98 19.62
C ASN A 66 7.94 -10.91 20.57
N ILE A 67 7.55 -9.64 20.43
CA ILE A 67 7.95 -8.56 21.35
C ILE A 67 7.04 -8.53 22.60
N LEU A 68 5.80 -9.03 22.48
CA LEU A 68 4.80 -9.01 23.54
C LEU A 68 4.79 -10.30 24.41
N CYS A 69 5.55 -11.32 24.01
CA CYS A 69 5.77 -12.57 24.76
C CYS A 69 7.11 -12.54 25.50
#